data_AF-A0A848GMH1-F1
#
_entry.id   AF-A0A848GMH1-F1
#
_cell.length_a   1.000
_cell.length_b   1.000
_cell.length_c   1.000
_cell.angle_alpha   90.00
_cell.angle_beta   90.00
_cell.angle_gamma   90.00
#
_symmetry.space_group_name_H-M   'P 1'
#
loop_
_entity.id
_entity.type
_entity.pdbx_description
1 polymer ?
#
loop_
_entity_poly.entity_id
_entity_poly.type
_entity_poly.pdbx_seq_one_letter_code
_entity_poly.pdbx_strand_id
1 'polypeptide(L)'
;MRCLFALIALLFTTVVVNAQQEAWQIVPGTSVGHVKLEMPANELASLGKPDAGDAAMMKAWRIWYGHKKDGTTDSSSVLAVFTAMRTQDTQYVKEIRVTSPHFRTDKNVGAGSTMSTVRKAYPGLHLVKVYVSKNKSRRIEVYDDEQLGIAFETASSRSGRALCSMVVVHTPGEAPGSYLDYHIGFDNLLPAKR
;
A
#
# COMPACT_ATOMS: atom_id res chain seq x y z
N MET A 1 -6.20 37.39 33.15
CA MET A 1 -6.31 37.02 31.72
C MET A 1 -5.04 36.36 31.16
N ARG A 2 -4.34 35.52 31.94
CA ARG A 2 -3.15 34.77 31.48
C ARG A 2 -3.39 33.25 31.40
N CYS A 3 -4.41 32.73 32.08
CA CYS A 3 -4.77 31.31 32.04
C CYS A 3 -5.67 30.93 30.86
N LEU A 4 -6.31 31.90 30.18
CA LEU A 4 -7.22 31.62 29.06
C LEU A 4 -6.48 31.30 27.75
N PHE A 5 -5.24 31.78 27.59
CA PHE A 5 -4.41 31.52 26.41
C PHE A 5 -3.73 30.14 26.42
N ALA A 6 -3.55 29.52 27.60
CA ALA A 6 -2.92 28.20 27.72
C ALA A 6 -3.87 27.05 27.31
N LEU A 7 -5.17 27.21 27.50
CA LEU A 7 -6.18 26.20 27.17
C LEU A 7 -6.44 26.09 25.66
N ILE A 8 -6.36 27.20 24.92
CA ILE A 8 -6.52 27.19 23.45
C ILE A 8 -5.33 26.49 22.78
N ALA A 9 -4.10 26.69 23.28
CA ALA A 9 -2.91 26.02 22.73
C ALA A 9 -2.94 24.49 22.88
N LEU A 10 -3.56 23.95 23.93
CA LEU A 10 -3.67 22.50 24.16
C LEU A 10 -4.74 21.82 23.28
N LEU A 11 -5.79 22.56 22.90
CA LEU A 11 -6.85 22.08 22.01
C LEU A 11 -6.40 22.06 20.53
N PHE A 12 -5.50 22.96 20.12
CA PHE A 12 -4.97 22.93 18.74
C PHE A 12 -3.93 21.85 18.49
N THR A 13 -3.13 21.45 19.49
CA THR A 13 -2.11 20.40 19.31
C THR A 13 -2.71 19.01 19.17
N THR A 14 -3.80 18.70 19.87
CA THR A 14 -4.44 17.38 19.83
C THR A 14 -5.12 17.07 18.49
N VAL A 15 -5.74 18.07 17.85
CA VAL A 15 -6.43 17.89 16.56
C VAL A 15 -5.44 17.63 15.41
N VAL A 16 -4.30 18.33 15.40
CA VAL A 16 -3.28 18.18 14.34
C VAL A 16 -2.60 16.81 14.41
N VAL A 17 -2.35 16.28 15.61
CA VAL A 17 -1.76 14.94 15.78
C VAL A 17 -2.70 13.85 15.26
N ASN A 18 -4.01 13.96 15.51
CA ASN A 18 -4.96 12.95 15.08
C ASN A 18 -5.14 12.92 13.54
N ALA A 19 -5.19 14.11 12.90
CA ALA A 19 -5.26 14.22 11.45
C ALA A 19 -4.00 13.71 10.73
N GLN A 20 -2.82 13.93 11.32
CA GLN A 20 -1.57 13.39 10.79
C GLN A 20 -1.49 11.86 10.96
N GLN A 21 -2.11 11.30 12.02
CA GLN A 21 -2.13 9.86 12.24
C GLN A 21 -3.03 9.12 11.24
N GLU A 22 -4.16 9.70 10.84
CA GLU A 22 -4.99 9.15 9.75
C GLU A 22 -4.26 9.14 8.39
N ALA A 23 -3.43 10.15 8.11
CA ALA A 23 -2.71 10.26 6.83
C ALA A 23 -1.74 9.10 6.57
N TRP A 24 -1.26 8.42 7.62
CA TRP A 24 -0.31 7.30 7.53
C TRP A 24 -0.92 5.95 7.92
N GLN A 25 -2.24 5.86 7.95
CA GLN A 25 -2.92 4.64 8.37
C GLN A 25 -3.23 3.71 7.18
N ILE A 26 -3.03 2.42 7.38
CA ILE A 26 -3.52 1.35 6.50
C ILE A 26 -4.77 0.77 7.15
N VAL A 27 -5.90 0.82 6.44
CA VAL A 27 -7.15 0.21 6.88
C VAL A 27 -7.47 -0.93 5.90
N PRO A 28 -7.36 -2.21 6.34
CA PRO A 28 -7.70 -3.36 5.52
C PRO A 28 -9.06 -3.20 4.83
N GLY A 29 -9.12 -3.56 3.55
CA GLY A 29 -10.37 -3.54 2.79
C GLY A 29 -10.96 -2.16 2.55
N THR A 30 -10.25 -1.08 2.91
CA THR A 30 -10.83 0.28 2.93
C THR A 30 -9.90 1.33 2.35
N SER A 31 -8.69 1.52 2.90
CA SER A 31 -7.85 2.68 2.53
C SER A 31 -6.37 2.55 2.89
N VAL A 32 -5.56 3.40 2.26
CA VAL A 32 -4.19 3.73 2.67
C VAL A 32 -4.08 5.26 2.69
N GLY A 33 -3.94 5.83 3.89
CA GLY A 33 -4.03 7.27 4.13
C GLY A 33 -5.33 7.84 3.56
N HIS A 34 -5.22 8.86 2.72
CA HIS A 34 -6.35 9.51 2.08
C HIS A 34 -6.91 8.78 0.85
N VAL A 35 -6.22 7.73 0.36
CA VAL A 35 -6.70 6.95 -0.77
C VAL A 35 -7.62 5.85 -0.28
N LYS A 36 -8.86 5.84 -0.76
CA LYS A 36 -9.89 4.85 -0.40
C LYS A 36 -10.18 3.95 -1.58
N LEU A 37 -10.47 2.69 -1.31
CA LEU A 37 -11.11 1.83 -2.29
C LEU A 37 -12.45 2.44 -2.71
N GLU A 38 -12.85 2.17 -3.95
CA GLU A 38 -14.11 2.64 -4.51
C GLU A 38 -14.26 4.17 -4.59
N MET A 39 -13.19 4.94 -4.38
CA MET A 39 -13.21 6.36 -4.67
C MET A 39 -13.05 6.61 -6.18
N PRO A 40 -13.72 7.61 -6.75
CA PRO A 40 -13.51 8.08 -8.11
C PRO A 40 -12.04 8.49 -8.37
N ALA A 41 -11.52 8.13 -9.55
CA ALA A 41 -10.12 8.38 -9.89
C ALA A 41 -9.77 9.88 -10.02
N ASN A 42 -10.75 10.76 -10.25
CA ASN A 42 -10.53 12.21 -10.26
C ASN A 42 -10.19 12.76 -8.87
N GLU A 43 -10.64 12.12 -7.79
CA GLU A 43 -10.30 12.52 -6.42
C GLU A 43 -8.80 12.29 -6.09
N LEU A 44 -8.12 11.41 -6.84
CA LEU A 44 -6.67 11.19 -6.73
C LEU A 44 -5.85 12.43 -7.12
N ALA A 45 -6.45 13.43 -7.79
CA ALA A 45 -5.79 14.70 -8.08
C ALA A 45 -5.30 15.43 -6.82
N SER A 46 -5.90 15.14 -5.66
CA SER A 46 -5.45 15.63 -4.36
C SER A 46 -4.03 15.19 -3.97
N LEU A 47 -3.53 14.09 -4.55
CA LEU A 47 -2.16 13.60 -4.36
C LEU A 47 -1.14 14.29 -5.29
N GLY A 48 -1.61 15.16 -6.20
CA GLY A 48 -0.80 15.71 -7.28
C GLY A 48 -0.64 14.73 -8.46
N LYS A 49 0.17 15.16 -9.44
CA LYS A 49 0.42 14.37 -10.65
C LYS A 49 1.20 13.08 -10.30
N PRO A 50 0.77 11.90 -10.76
CA PRO A 50 1.57 10.68 -10.63
C PRO A 50 2.92 10.81 -11.34
N ASP A 51 3.96 10.27 -10.74
CA ASP A 51 5.32 10.22 -11.32
C ASP A 51 5.42 9.21 -12.46
N ALA A 52 4.69 8.10 -12.35
CA ALA A 52 4.64 7.04 -13.33
C ALA A 52 3.24 6.42 -13.40
N GLY A 53 3.00 5.64 -14.44
CA GLY A 53 1.74 4.95 -14.64
C GLY A 53 1.61 4.44 -16.06
N ASP A 54 0.62 3.57 -16.24
CA ASP A 54 0.17 3.10 -17.54
C ASP A 54 -1.34 3.00 -17.52
N ALA A 55 -1.98 3.32 -18.64
CA ALA A 55 -3.42 3.29 -18.80
C ALA A 55 -3.76 2.53 -20.08
N ALA A 56 -4.38 1.37 -19.91
CA ALA A 56 -4.72 0.48 -21.01
C ALA A 56 -6.01 -0.29 -20.69
N MET A 57 -6.78 -0.60 -21.73
CA MET A 57 -7.97 -1.47 -21.63
C MET A 57 -8.92 -1.09 -20.48
N MET A 58 -9.27 0.19 -20.37
CA MET A 58 -10.19 0.71 -19.34
C MET A 58 -9.70 0.56 -17.90
N LYS A 59 -8.38 0.39 -17.72
CA LYS A 59 -7.69 0.28 -16.44
C LYS A 59 -6.50 1.24 -16.40
N ALA A 60 -6.05 1.60 -15.22
CA ALA A 60 -4.85 2.41 -15.06
C ALA A 60 -4.10 2.13 -13.76
N TRP A 61 -2.77 2.14 -13.85
CA TRP A 61 -1.87 2.32 -12.73
C TRP A 61 -1.46 3.78 -12.62
N ARG A 62 -1.48 4.31 -11.40
CA ARG A 62 -0.91 5.62 -11.05
C ARG A 62 0.05 5.43 -9.89
N ILE A 63 1.27 5.93 -10.03
CA ILE A 63 2.37 5.64 -9.12
C ILE A 63 2.97 6.97 -8.67
N TRP A 64 3.09 7.14 -7.35
CA TRP A 64 3.77 8.24 -6.71
C TRP A 64 4.96 7.70 -5.92
N TYR A 65 6.11 8.33 -6.08
CA TYR A 65 7.32 8.04 -5.32
C TYR A 65 7.47 9.02 -4.15
N GLY A 66 8.09 8.56 -3.08
CA GLY A 66 8.56 9.45 -2.03
C GLY A 66 9.71 10.32 -2.54
N HIS A 67 10.01 11.38 -1.80
CA HIS A 67 11.18 12.22 -2.04
C HIS A 67 12.05 12.24 -0.81
N LYS A 68 13.36 12.16 -1.01
CA LYS A 68 14.36 12.33 0.05
C LYS A 68 14.50 13.81 0.39
N LYS A 69 15.21 14.11 1.49
CA LYS A 69 15.47 15.49 1.95
C LYS A 69 16.18 16.36 0.92
N ASP A 70 16.98 15.76 0.05
CA ASP A 70 17.68 16.42 -1.05
C ASP A 70 16.81 16.61 -2.32
N GLY A 71 15.53 16.27 -2.24
CA GLY A 71 14.56 16.38 -3.34
C GLY A 71 14.60 15.22 -4.34
N THR A 72 15.57 14.30 -4.23
CA THR A 72 15.67 13.17 -5.15
C THR A 72 14.57 12.14 -4.90
N THR A 73 14.13 11.46 -5.95
CA THR A 73 13.14 10.39 -5.88
C THR A 73 13.62 9.25 -5.00
N ASP A 74 12.77 8.83 -4.06
CA ASP A 74 12.93 7.63 -3.26
C ASP A 74 12.08 6.49 -3.84
N SER A 75 12.70 5.71 -4.73
CA SER A 75 12.06 4.55 -5.35
C SER A 75 11.74 3.41 -4.37
N SER A 76 12.18 3.48 -3.11
CA SER A 76 11.82 2.52 -2.07
C SER A 76 10.51 2.86 -1.36
N SER A 77 10.07 4.12 -1.44
CA SER A 77 8.81 4.61 -0.87
C SER A 77 7.82 4.86 -2.00
N VAL A 78 6.87 3.96 -2.20
CA VAL A 78 5.94 4.02 -3.33
C VAL A 78 4.51 3.91 -2.83
N LEU A 79 3.63 4.71 -3.44
CA LEU A 79 2.18 4.53 -3.45
C LEU A 79 1.77 4.22 -4.89
N ALA A 80 1.20 3.03 -5.13
CA ALA A 80 0.67 2.67 -6.44
C ALA A 80 -0.83 2.38 -6.31
N VAL A 81 -1.63 3.04 -7.14
CA VAL A 81 -3.09 2.95 -7.12
C VAL A 81 -3.55 2.39 -8.46
N PHE A 82 -4.27 1.27 -8.40
CA PHE A 82 -4.93 0.71 -9.56
C PHE A 82 -6.40 1.13 -9.59
N THR A 83 -6.84 1.51 -10.77
CA THR A 83 -8.23 1.87 -11.01
C THR A 83 -8.78 1.17 -12.24
N ALA A 84 -10.08 0.89 -12.24
CA ALA A 84 -10.80 0.34 -13.39
C ALA A 84 -12.09 1.12 -13.67
N MET A 85 -12.48 1.20 -14.93
CA MET A 85 -13.76 1.80 -15.34
C MET A 85 -14.92 1.03 -14.74
N ARG A 86 -15.86 1.75 -14.12
CA ARG A 86 -17.16 1.22 -13.70
C ARG A 86 -18.30 1.87 -14.49
N THR A 87 -18.18 3.16 -14.76
CA THR A 87 -19.10 3.90 -15.64
C THR A 87 -18.40 4.20 -16.97
N GLN A 88 -19.12 4.82 -17.91
CA GLN A 88 -18.58 5.19 -19.22
C GLN A 88 -17.44 6.21 -19.16
N ASP A 89 -17.37 7.01 -18.09
CA ASP A 89 -16.45 8.13 -17.92
C ASP A 89 -15.59 8.09 -16.66
N THR A 90 -15.88 7.18 -15.71
CA THR A 90 -15.27 7.20 -14.38
C THR A 90 -14.62 5.86 -14.03
N GLN A 91 -13.32 5.95 -13.75
CA GLN A 91 -12.56 4.88 -13.12
C GLN A 91 -12.68 5.00 -11.60
N TYR A 92 -12.66 3.86 -10.92
CA TYR A 92 -12.70 3.78 -9.46
C TYR A 92 -11.49 3.04 -8.96
N VAL A 93 -10.99 3.41 -7.77
CA VAL A 93 -9.90 2.71 -7.10
C VAL A 93 -10.35 1.30 -6.73
N LYS A 94 -9.56 0.32 -7.16
CA LYS A 94 -9.82 -1.11 -6.92
C LYS A 94 -8.73 -1.78 -6.10
N GLU A 95 -7.52 -1.22 -6.11
CA GLU A 95 -6.40 -1.74 -5.34
C GLU A 95 -5.41 -0.61 -5.03
N ILE A 96 -4.85 -0.64 -3.82
CA ILE A 96 -3.86 0.34 -3.33
C ILE A 96 -2.66 -0.43 -2.80
N ARG A 97 -1.47 -0.11 -3.31
CA ARG A 97 -0.20 -0.74 -2.91
C ARG A 97 0.72 0.29 -2.29
N VAL A 98 1.39 -0.07 -1.20
CA VAL A 98 2.32 0.83 -0.51
C VAL A 98 3.57 0.12 -0.01
N THR A 99 4.73 0.74 -0.20
CA THR A 99 6.03 0.24 0.31
C THR A 99 6.67 1.17 1.34
N SER A 100 6.13 2.37 1.51
CA SER A 100 6.68 3.32 2.48
C SER A 100 6.52 2.79 3.91
N PRO A 101 7.57 2.81 4.75
CA PRO A 101 7.51 2.33 6.13
C PRO A 101 6.72 3.27 7.05
N HIS A 102 6.31 4.44 6.58
CA HIS A 102 5.47 5.35 7.35
C HIS A 102 4.04 4.82 7.51
N PHE A 103 3.53 4.10 6.51
CA PHE A 103 2.19 3.54 6.57
C PHE A 103 2.13 2.31 7.47
N ARG A 104 1.16 2.34 8.40
CA ARG A 104 0.96 1.28 9.39
C ARG A 104 -0.52 0.97 9.59
N THR A 105 -0.82 -0.29 9.80
CA THR A 105 -2.14 -0.70 10.29
C THR A 105 -2.32 -0.31 11.75
N ASP A 106 -3.55 -0.41 12.26
CA ASP A 106 -3.87 -0.29 13.69
C ASP A 106 -3.09 -1.29 14.57
N LYS A 107 -2.71 -2.43 14.00
CA LYS A 107 -1.84 -3.46 14.60
C LYS A 107 -0.34 -3.14 14.46
N ASN A 108 0.02 -1.95 14.01
CA ASN A 108 1.38 -1.47 13.81
C ASN A 108 2.23 -2.36 12.87
N VAL A 109 1.60 -2.92 11.82
CA VAL A 109 2.34 -3.65 10.77
C VAL A 109 2.28 -2.92 9.44
N GLY A 110 3.30 -3.14 8.61
CA GLY A 110 3.38 -2.64 7.24
C GLY A 110 4.73 -2.98 6.61
N ALA A 111 5.14 -2.22 5.60
CA ALA A 111 6.45 -2.39 4.98
C ALA A 111 7.59 -2.28 6.02
N GLY A 112 8.51 -3.23 5.99
CA GLY A 112 9.60 -3.41 6.96
C GLY A 112 9.27 -4.32 8.14
N SER A 113 8.00 -4.64 8.41
CA SER A 113 7.63 -5.61 9.46
C SER A 113 8.14 -7.01 9.13
N THR A 114 8.49 -7.80 10.15
CA THR A 114 8.80 -9.22 9.93
C THR A 114 7.55 -9.99 9.57
N MET A 115 7.66 -10.99 8.70
CA MET A 115 6.50 -11.83 8.36
C MET A 115 5.95 -12.63 9.55
N SER A 116 6.75 -12.86 10.59
CA SER A 116 6.28 -13.44 11.85
C SER A 116 5.30 -12.49 12.55
N THR A 117 5.65 -11.20 12.67
CA THR A 117 4.78 -10.16 13.23
C THR A 117 3.50 -10.01 12.41
N VAL A 118 3.62 -9.98 11.08
CA VAL A 118 2.49 -9.85 10.16
C VAL A 118 1.49 -11.01 10.34
N ARG A 119 1.97 -12.26 10.35
CA ARG A 119 1.10 -13.44 10.56
C ARG A 119 0.45 -13.47 11.95
N LYS A 120 1.13 -12.96 12.97
CA LYS A 120 0.53 -12.83 14.31
C LYS A 120 -0.60 -11.79 14.31
N ALA A 121 -0.44 -10.69 13.58
CA ALA A 121 -1.45 -9.64 13.46
C ALA A 121 -2.65 -10.06 12.59
N TYR A 122 -2.42 -10.89 11.57
CA TYR A 122 -3.43 -11.35 10.62
C TYR A 122 -3.35 -12.88 10.47
N PRO A 123 -4.01 -13.63 11.37
CA PRO A 123 -3.97 -15.10 11.35
C PRO A 123 -4.72 -15.73 10.17
N GLY A 124 -5.56 -14.97 9.44
CA GLY A 124 -6.23 -15.41 8.21
C GLY A 124 -5.33 -15.40 6.96
N LEU A 125 -4.11 -14.86 7.07
CA LEU A 125 -3.16 -14.81 5.97
C LEU A 125 -2.77 -16.21 5.49
N HIS A 126 -2.89 -16.44 4.19
CA HIS A 126 -2.40 -17.66 3.54
C HIS A 126 -1.62 -17.33 2.27
N LEU A 127 -0.69 -18.21 1.90
CA LEU A 127 0.15 -18.02 0.71
C LEU A 127 -0.71 -18.21 -0.55
N VAL A 128 -0.92 -17.14 -1.32
CA VAL A 128 -1.71 -17.20 -2.56
C VAL A 128 -0.85 -17.32 -3.80
N LYS A 129 0.32 -16.65 -3.81
CA LYS A 129 1.16 -16.55 -5.00
C LYS A 129 2.64 -16.53 -4.66
N VAL A 130 3.44 -17.05 -5.59
CA VAL A 130 4.89 -17.06 -5.50
C VAL A 130 5.46 -16.58 -6.83
N TYR A 131 6.36 -15.61 -6.78
CA TYR A 131 7.13 -15.13 -7.91
C TYR A 131 8.60 -15.47 -7.73
N VAL A 132 9.25 -15.90 -8.81
CA VAL A 132 10.68 -16.19 -8.80
C VAL A 132 11.36 -15.56 -10.00
N SER A 133 12.60 -15.11 -9.83
CA SER A 133 13.39 -14.62 -10.96
C SER A 133 13.78 -15.79 -11.86
N LYS A 134 14.03 -15.51 -13.14
CA LYS A 134 14.49 -16.54 -14.11
C LYS A 134 15.71 -17.32 -13.60
N ASN A 135 16.65 -16.64 -12.93
CA ASN A 135 17.84 -17.24 -12.33
C ASN A 135 17.65 -17.72 -10.87
N LYS A 136 16.41 -17.71 -10.35
CA LYS A 136 16.03 -18.12 -8.99
C LYS A 136 16.71 -17.36 -7.84
N SER A 137 17.42 -16.26 -8.11
CA SER A 137 18.08 -15.45 -7.08
C SER A 137 17.12 -14.61 -6.26
N ARG A 138 15.89 -14.39 -6.75
CA ARG A 138 14.84 -13.64 -6.06
C ARG A 138 13.58 -14.49 -5.98
N ARG A 139 12.95 -14.47 -4.81
CA ARG A 139 11.69 -15.13 -4.50
C ARG A 139 10.82 -14.16 -3.73
N ILE A 140 9.57 -14.06 -4.14
CA ILE A 140 8.56 -13.21 -3.51
C ILE A 140 7.32 -14.03 -3.29
N GLU A 141 6.81 -13.94 -2.08
CA GLU A 141 5.62 -14.65 -1.64
C GLU A 141 4.56 -13.62 -1.33
N VAL A 142 3.36 -13.84 -1.85
CA VAL A 142 2.20 -13.00 -1.58
C VAL A 142 1.30 -13.77 -0.63
N TYR A 143 1.13 -13.20 0.56
CA TYR A 143 0.22 -13.70 1.58
C TYR A 143 -1.01 -12.81 1.61
N ASP A 144 -2.19 -13.40 1.61
CA ASP A 144 -3.45 -12.68 1.52
C ASP A 144 -4.46 -13.10 2.59
N ASP A 145 -5.19 -12.12 3.09
CA ASP A 145 -6.37 -12.27 3.93
C ASP A 145 -7.55 -11.66 3.15
N GLU A 146 -8.09 -12.47 2.24
CA GLU A 146 -9.13 -12.07 1.28
C GLU A 146 -10.35 -11.46 1.99
N GLN A 147 -10.72 -11.99 3.15
CA GLN A 147 -11.86 -11.52 3.92
C GLN A 147 -11.65 -10.12 4.50
N LEU A 148 -10.42 -9.79 4.86
CA LEU A 148 -10.08 -8.45 5.36
C LEU A 148 -9.67 -7.49 4.25
N GLY A 149 -9.42 -7.97 3.04
CA GLY A 149 -9.00 -7.12 1.91
C GLY A 149 -7.57 -6.58 2.10
N ILE A 150 -6.65 -7.40 2.59
CA ILE A 150 -5.25 -7.03 2.80
C ILE A 150 -4.28 -8.15 2.48
N ALA A 151 -3.24 -7.82 1.71
CA ALA A 151 -2.16 -8.73 1.38
C ALA A 151 -0.78 -8.12 1.67
N PHE A 152 0.21 -9.00 1.80
CA PHE A 152 1.60 -8.65 2.09
C PHE A 152 2.54 -9.42 1.17
N GLU A 153 3.47 -8.71 0.56
CA GLU A 153 4.54 -9.30 -0.24
C GLU A 153 5.82 -9.42 0.58
N THR A 154 6.59 -10.49 0.34
CA THR A 154 7.87 -10.70 1.01
C THR A 154 9.04 -10.16 0.20
N ALA A 155 10.03 -9.62 0.91
CA ALA A 155 11.39 -9.49 0.43
C ALA A 155 12.34 -10.38 1.23
N SER A 156 13.33 -10.91 0.52
CA SER A 156 14.49 -11.54 1.13
C SER A 156 15.30 -10.49 1.90
N SER A 157 15.67 -10.80 3.16
CA SER A 157 16.53 -9.94 3.99
C SER A 157 17.90 -10.58 4.14
N ARG A 158 18.95 -9.74 4.26
CA ARG A 158 20.30 -10.18 4.65
C ARG A 158 20.34 -10.92 5.99
N SER A 159 19.36 -10.67 6.87
CA SER A 159 19.24 -11.31 8.18
C SER A 159 18.62 -12.72 8.14
N GLY A 160 18.27 -13.24 6.96
CA GLY A 160 17.56 -14.51 6.79
C GLY A 160 16.07 -14.47 7.15
N ARG A 161 15.58 -13.39 7.78
CA ARG A 161 14.15 -13.22 8.10
C ARG A 161 13.41 -12.58 6.94
N ALA A 162 12.33 -13.20 6.48
CA ALA A 162 11.44 -12.59 5.50
C ALA A 162 10.79 -11.32 6.07
N LEU A 163 10.93 -10.21 5.34
CA LEU A 163 10.30 -8.93 5.69
C LEU A 163 9.15 -8.66 4.72
N CYS A 164 8.14 -7.94 5.20
CA CYS A 164 7.13 -7.34 4.36
C CYS A 164 7.78 -6.24 3.51
N SER A 165 7.75 -6.36 2.19
CA SER A 165 8.21 -5.33 1.26
C SER A 165 7.09 -4.41 0.78
N MET A 166 5.87 -4.92 0.71
CA MET A 166 4.71 -4.20 0.21
C MET A 166 3.46 -4.65 0.95
N VAL A 167 2.58 -3.69 1.23
CA VAL A 167 1.21 -3.95 1.65
C VAL A 167 0.28 -3.63 0.50
N VAL A 168 -0.72 -4.47 0.29
CA VAL A 168 -1.78 -4.29 -0.71
C VAL A 168 -3.11 -4.22 0.03
N VAL A 169 -3.91 -3.21 -0.25
CA VAL A 169 -5.29 -3.08 0.21
C VAL A 169 -6.19 -3.23 -1.02
N HIS A 170 -7.16 -4.13 -0.94
CA HIS A 170 -8.09 -4.47 -2.04
C HIS A 170 -9.48 -4.75 -1.47
N THR A 171 -10.49 -4.83 -2.34
CA THR A 171 -11.86 -5.09 -1.90
C THR A 171 -11.94 -6.41 -1.14
N PRO A 172 -12.58 -6.46 0.04
CA PRO A 172 -12.87 -7.72 0.73
C PRO A 172 -13.62 -8.72 -0.16
N GLY A 173 -13.21 -9.99 -0.14
CA GLY A 173 -13.78 -11.06 -0.96
C GLY A 173 -13.28 -11.09 -2.41
N GLU A 174 -12.32 -10.23 -2.77
CA GLU A 174 -11.61 -10.28 -4.06
C GLU A 174 -10.14 -10.55 -3.78
N ALA A 175 -9.53 -11.50 -4.50
CA ALA A 175 -8.10 -11.81 -4.32
C ALA A 175 -7.19 -10.65 -4.81
N PRO A 176 -6.03 -10.40 -4.19
CA PRO A 176 -5.06 -9.41 -4.63
C PRO A 176 -4.49 -9.79 -6.00
N GLY A 177 -4.32 -8.82 -6.89
CA GLY A 177 -3.88 -9.09 -8.27
C GLY A 177 -4.96 -9.67 -9.19
N SER A 178 -6.22 -9.74 -8.74
CA SER A 178 -7.39 -9.95 -9.63
C SER A 178 -7.53 -8.87 -10.71
N TYR A 179 -6.85 -7.74 -10.52
CA TYR A 179 -6.91 -6.57 -11.37
C TYR A 179 -5.79 -6.48 -12.41
N LEU A 180 -4.56 -6.32 -11.92
CA LEU A 180 -3.28 -6.35 -12.66
C LEU A 180 -2.16 -6.65 -11.65
N ASP A 181 -1.23 -7.55 -12.01
CA ASP A 181 -0.04 -7.81 -11.20
C ASP A 181 0.99 -6.68 -11.41
N TYR A 182 1.15 -5.78 -10.43
CA TYR A 182 2.23 -4.78 -10.41
C TYR A 182 3.12 -4.97 -9.19
N HIS A 183 4.41 -5.12 -9.42
CA HIS A 183 5.32 -5.42 -8.34
C HIS A 183 6.63 -4.62 -8.48
N ILE A 184 7.04 -3.91 -7.42
CA ILE A 184 8.14 -2.93 -7.50
C ILE A 184 9.50 -3.59 -7.64
N GLY A 185 10.18 -3.34 -8.76
CA GLY A 185 11.47 -3.93 -9.09
C GLY A 185 11.37 -5.37 -9.59
N PHE A 186 10.27 -5.75 -10.24
CA PHE A 186 9.97 -7.13 -10.68
C PHE A 186 10.09 -7.32 -12.19
N ASP A 187 10.74 -6.41 -12.90
CA ASP A 187 11.14 -6.64 -14.29
C ASP A 187 11.85 -8.00 -14.33
N ASN A 188 11.23 -9.00 -14.96
CA ASN A 188 11.69 -10.40 -15.11
C ASN A 188 11.36 -11.43 -13.99
N LEU A 189 10.43 -11.16 -13.05
CA LEU A 189 9.89 -12.24 -12.20
C LEU A 189 8.72 -12.94 -12.90
N LEU A 190 8.66 -14.27 -12.77
CA LEU A 190 7.58 -15.08 -13.31
C LEU A 190 6.82 -15.78 -12.17
N PRO A 191 5.50 -15.95 -12.29
CA PRO A 191 4.75 -16.76 -11.34
C PRO A 191 5.30 -18.19 -11.36
N ALA A 192 5.60 -18.73 -10.17
CA ALA A 192 6.01 -20.11 -10.04
C ALA A 192 4.81 -21.02 -10.34
N LYS A 193 4.99 -22.00 -11.23
CA LYS A 193 4.00 -23.07 -11.43
C LYS A 193 3.92 -23.87 -10.12
N ARG A 194 2.70 -24.10 -9.63
CA ARG A 194 2.44 -25.04 -8.52
C ARG A 194 2.74 -26.47 -8.97
#